data_AF-A0A3D3F5G6-F1
#
_entry.id   AF-A0A3D3F5G6-F1
#
_cell.length_a   1.000
_cell.length_b   1.000
_cell.length_c   1.000
_cell.angle_alpha   90.00
_cell.angle_beta   90.00
_cell.angle_gamma   90.00
#
_symmetry.space_group_name_H-M   'P 1'
#
loop_
_entity.id
_entity.type
_entity.pdbx_description
1 polymer ?
#
loop_
_entity_poly.entity_id
_entity_poly.type
_entity_poly.pdbx_seq_one_letter_code
_entity_poly.pdbx_strand_id
1 'polypeptide(L)'
;EKDFDIDNFLFVLQPFYKGGEYDYLLNSDKELDLLNKRFIVFEVDAIKDNPVLFPVVTIILMEVFINKMRRLKGIRKMLLLEEAWKAIAKDSMAHYLKYLFKTVRKYFGEAVVVTQEVDD
;
A
#
# COMPACT_ATOMS: atom_id res chain seq x y z
N GLU A 1 -22.95 -22.48 4.28
CA GLU A 1 -21.58 -21.95 4.08
C GLU A 1 -21.14 -22.24 2.66
N LYS A 2 -20.36 -21.35 2.04
CA LYS A 2 -19.65 -21.67 0.79
C LYS A 2 -18.33 -22.29 1.18
N ASP A 3 -18.04 -23.49 0.70
CA ASP A 3 -16.71 -24.09 0.84
C ASP A 3 -15.65 -23.18 0.20
N PHE A 4 -14.48 -23.11 0.83
CA PHE A 4 -13.35 -22.36 0.30
C PHE A 4 -12.82 -23.07 -0.94
N ASP A 5 -12.82 -22.37 -2.08
CA ASP A 5 -12.32 -22.89 -3.34
C ASP A 5 -10.78 -22.79 -3.37
N ILE A 6 -10.14 -23.88 -2.91
CA ILE A 6 -8.68 -23.98 -2.88
C ILE A 6 -8.06 -23.98 -4.27
N ASP A 7 -8.73 -24.59 -5.25
CA ASP A 7 -8.19 -24.71 -6.60
C ASP A 7 -8.14 -23.34 -7.28
N ASN A 8 -9.22 -22.56 -7.14
CA ASN A 8 -9.24 -21.17 -7.62
C ASN A 8 -8.22 -20.29 -6.86
N PHE A 9 -8.06 -20.48 -5.55
CA PHE A 9 -7.05 -19.75 -4.78
C PHE A 9 -5.63 -20.02 -5.29
N LEU A 10 -5.28 -21.29 -5.51
CA LEU A 10 -3.96 -21.67 -6.04
C LEU A 10 -3.75 -21.17 -7.48
N PHE A 11 -4.80 -21.20 -8.30
CA PHE A 11 -4.76 -20.66 -9.67
C PHE A 11 -4.45 -19.15 -9.66
N VAL A 12 -5.11 -18.37 -8.79
CA VAL A 12 -4.86 -16.92 -8.65
C VAL A 12 -3.44 -16.63 -8.15
N LEU A 13 -2.87 -17.49 -7.31
CA LEU A 13 -1.51 -17.33 -6.80
C LEU A 13 -0.43 -17.78 -7.79
N GLN A 14 -0.77 -18.58 -8.79
CA GLN A 14 0.19 -19.17 -9.72
C GLN A 14 1.13 -18.13 -10.38
N PRO A 15 0.68 -16.95 -10.83
CA PRO A 15 1.57 -15.94 -11.42
C PRO A 15 2.62 -15.39 -10.45
N PHE A 16 2.34 -15.42 -9.14
CA PHE A 16 3.24 -14.92 -8.09
C PHE A 16 4.14 -16.02 -7.50
N TYR A 17 3.89 -17.29 -7.82
CA TYR A 17 4.71 -18.41 -7.35
C TYR A 17 6.01 -18.52 -8.17
N LYS A 18 6.98 -19.31 -7.67
CA LYS A 18 8.28 -19.54 -8.33
C LYS A 18 8.11 -19.93 -9.80
N GLY A 19 8.76 -19.19 -10.70
CA GLY A 19 8.68 -19.40 -12.15
C GLY A 19 7.44 -18.77 -12.83
N GLY A 20 6.58 -18.08 -12.09
CA GLY A 20 5.49 -17.27 -12.63
C GLY A 20 5.95 -15.89 -13.12
N GLU A 21 5.07 -15.18 -13.82
CA GLU A 21 5.34 -13.84 -14.38
C GLU A 21 5.79 -12.81 -13.32
N TYR A 22 5.30 -12.95 -12.10
CA TYR A 22 5.52 -12.04 -10.99
C TYR A 22 6.33 -12.66 -9.84
N ASP A 23 7.12 -13.71 -10.10
CA ASP A 23 7.86 -14.39 -9.04
C ASP A 23 8.81 -13.47 -8.26
N TYR A 24 9.30 -12.42 -8.93
CA TYR A 24 10.25 -11.45 -8.37
C TYR A 24 9.61 -10.51 -7.35
N LEU A 25 8.28 -10.41 -7.30
CA LEU A 25 7.58 -9.44 -6.44
C LEU A 25 7.53 -9.88 -4.98
N LEU A 26 7.16 -11.14 -4.73
CA LEU A 26 6.78 -11.62 -3.41
C LEU A 26 7.66 -12.78 -2.90
N ASN A 27 8.69 -13.18 -3.66
CA ASN A 27 9.59 -14.29 -3.29
C ASN A 27 11.04 -13.85 -3.01
N SER A 28 11.26 -12.58 -2.67
CA SER A 28 12.59 -12.09 -2.28
C SER A 28 13.07 -12.78 -1.00
N ASP A 29 14.32 -13.24 -1.00
CA ASP A 29 15.04 -13.76 0.16
C ASP A 29 15.58 -12.63 1.08
N LYS A 30 15.53 -11.38 0.60
CA LYS A 30 15.93 -10.20 1.36
C LYS A 30 14.80 -9.73 2.26
N GLU A 31 15.12 -9.52 3.53
CA GLU A 31 14.23 -8.89 4.50
C GLU A 31 14.47 -7.38 4.55
N LEU A 32 13.43 -6.60 4.23
CA LEU A 32 13.48 -5.14 4.31
C LEU A 32 12.67 -4.65 5.51
N ASP A 33 13.33 -4.36 6.64
CA ASP A 33 12.67 -3.70 7.77
C ASP A 33 12.46 -2.20 7.47
N LEU A 34 11.21 -1.85 7.21
CA LEU A 34 10.78 -0.48 7.01
C LEU A 34 10.35 0.21 8.31
N LEU A 35 10.12 -0.50 9.42
CA LEU A 35 9.52 0.06 10.64
C LEU A 35 10.32 1.25 11.17
N ASN A 36 11.64 1.10 11.31
CA ASN A 36 12.52 2.10 11.92
C ASN A 36 13.11 3.10 10.93
N LYS A 37 12.85 2.93 9.61
CA LYS A 37 13.31 3.88 8.59
C LYS A 37 12.57 5.22 8.75
N ARG A 38 13.33 6.31 8.86
CA ARG A 38 12.80 7.66 9.11
C ARG A 38 12.27 8.36 7.86
N PHE A 39 12.80 8.00 6.71
CA PHE A 39 12.44 8.58 5.42
C PHE A 39 12.31 7.46 4.41
N ILE A 40 11.16 7.38 3.76
CA ILE A 40 10.82 6.36 2.79
C ILE A 40 10.10 7.07 1.65
N VAL A 41 10.58 6.85 0.44
CA VAL A 41 9.99 7.38 -0.79
C VAL A 41 9.59 6.17 -1.64
N PHE A 42 8.38 6.21 -2.16
CA PHE A 42 7.87 5.19 -3.06
C PHE A 42 7.47 5.86 -4.37
N GLU A 43 8.14 5.45 -5.44
CA GLU A 43 7.83 5.90 -6.78
C GLU A 43 6.79 4.95 -7.39
N VAL A 44 5.56 5.45 -7.53
CA VAL A 44 4.43 4.66 -8.03
C VAL A 44 4.08 4.96 -9.48
N ASP A 45 4.69 5.98 -10.08
CA ASP A 45 4.40 6.41 -11.45
C ASP A 45 4.68 5.32 -12.48
N ALA A 46 5.78 4.58 -12.32
CA ALA A 46 6.15 3.51 -13.24
C ALA A 46 5.14 2.34 -13.26
N ILE A 47 4.35 2.19 -12.20
CA ILE A 47 3.40 1.08 -12.04
C ILE A 47 1.94 1.52 -12.06
N LYS A 48 1.63 2.83 -12.16
CA LYS A 48 0.27 3.37 -12.00
C LYS A 48 -0.77 2.74 -12.92
N ASP A 49 -0.35 2.41 -14.15
CA ASP A 49 -1.20 1.82 -15.18
C ASP A 49 -1.17 0.28 -15.19
N ASN A 50 -0.32 -0.33 -14.35
CA ASN A 50 -0.24 -1.78 -14.26
C ASN A 50 -1.35 -2.33 -13.33
N PRO A 51 -2.33 -3.09 -13.86
CA PRO A 51 -3.50 -3.53 -13.10
C PRO A 51 -3.18 -4.57 -12.01
N VAL A 52 -2.01 -5.21 -12.05
CA VAL A 52 -1.57 -6.23 -11.10
C VAL A 52 -0.65 -5.62 -10.05
N LEU A 53 0.42 -4.94 -10.49
CA LEU A 53 1.43 -4.38 -9.59
C LEU A 53 0.86 -3.27 -8.72
N PHE A 54 0.02 -2.42 -9.31
CA PHE A 54 -0.45 -1.23 -8.63
C PHE A 54 -1.26 -1.54 -7.36
N PRO A 55 -2.30 -2.41 -7.40
CA PRO A 55 -3.02 -2.78 -6.18
C PRO A 55 -2.12 -3.46 -5.14
N VAL A 56 -1.21 -4.34 -5.56
CA VAL A 56 -0.32 -5.07 -4.65
C VAL A 56 0.63 -4.12 -3.92
N VAL A 57 1.33 -3.25 -4.66
CA VAL A 57 2.27 -2.29 -4.09
C VAL A 57 1.54 -1.31 -3.19
N THR A 58 0.39 -0.80 -3.61
CA THR A 58 -0.37 0.14 -2.79
C THR A 58 -0.86 -0.49 -1.48
N ILE A 59 -1.26 -1.76 -1.46
CA ILE A 59 -1.56 -2.50 -0.22
C ILE A 59 -0.35 -2.56 0.72
N ILE A 60 0.84 -2.86 0.19
CA ILE A 60 2.07 -2.90 0.99
C ILE A 60 2.38 -1.51 1.58
N LEU A 61 2.23 -0.44 0.80
CA LEU A 61 2.43 0.94 1.27
C LEU A 61 1.51 1.29 2.44
N MET A 62 0.23 0.95 2.31
CA MET A 62 -0.77 1.14 3.35
C MET A 62 -0.38 0.40 4.64
N GLU A 63 -0.02 -0.88 4.50
CA GLU A 63 0.34 -1.73 5.62
C GLU A 63 1.58 -1.19 6.35
N VAL A 64 2.62 -0.80 5.61
CA VAL A 64 3.84 -0.19 6.17
C VAL A 64 3.49 1.05 7.00
N PHE A 65 2.63 1.92 6.48
CA PHE A 65 2.25 3.13 7.20
C PHE A 65 1.40 2.84 8.44
N ILE A 66 0.41 1.94 8.35
CA ILE A 66 -0.38 1.50 9.52
C ILE A 66 0.52 0.90 10.59
N ASN A 67 1.46 0.03 10.20
CA ASN A 67 2.38 -0.65 11.08
C ASN A 67 3.22 0.37 11.88
N LYS A 68 3.74 1.40 11.19
CA LYS A 68 4.41 2.54 11.83
C LYS A 68 3.50 3.33 12.77
N MET A 69 2.28 3.66 12.36
CA MET A 69 1.32 4.37 13.21
C MET A 69 1.08 3.61 14.52
N ARG A 70 0.85 2.29 14.42
CA ARG A 70 0.50 1.45 15.57
C ARG A 70 1.68 1.21 16.51
N ARG A 71 2.87 0.91 15.99
CA ARG A 71 4.02 0.48 16.80
C ARG A 71 4.90 1.61 17.31
N LEU A 72 5.12 2.66 16.52
CA LEU A 72 6.03 3.75 16.91
C LEU A 72 5.30 4.78 17.78
N LYS A 73 5.19 4.56 19.09
CA LYS A 73 4.56 5.54 19.99
C LYS A 73 5.46 6.76 20.20
N GLY A 74 4.86 7.94 20.38
CA GLY A 74 5.59 9.20 20.66
C GLY A 74 6.34 9.83 19.48
N ILE A 75 6.49 9.12 18.36
CA ILE A 75 7.15 9.63 17.15
C ILE A 75 6.10 10.23 16.21
N ARG A 76 6.40 11.38 15.58
CA ARG A 76 5.55 11.98 14.53
C ARG A 76 5.73 11.25 13.20
N LYS A 77 4.63 10.88 12.52
CA LYS A 77 4.66 10.25 11.19
C LYS A 77 3.94 11.15 10.20
N MET A 78 4.50 11.30 9.01
CA MET A 78 3.84 12.01 7.93
C MET A 78 3.67 11.05 6.76
N LEU A 79 2.46 10.94 6.23
CA LEU A 79 2.22 10.43 4.89
C LEU A 79 2.05 11.62 3.97
N LEU A 80 2.82 11.68 2.90
CA LEU A 80 2.67 12.67 1.85
C LEU A 80 2.30 11.94 0.56
N LEU A 81 1.24 12.40 -0.10
CA LEU A 81 0.71 11.86 -1.34
C LEU A 81 0.75 12.97 -2.40
N GLU A 82 1.69 12.89 -3.33
CA GLU A 82 1.88 13.88 -4.40
C GLU A 82 1.33 13.33 -5.72
N GLU A 83 0.23 13.90 -6.22
CA GLU A 83 -0.46 13.56 -7.49
C GLU A 83 -0.82 12.07 -7.72
N ALA A 84 -0.36 11.17 -6.86
CA ALA A 84 -0.62 9.75 -6.87
C ALA A 84 -1.97 9.41 -6.26
N TRP A 85 -2.67 10.39 -5.68
CA TRP A 85 -3.95 10.19 -5.01
C TRP A 85 -5.01 9.64 -6.00
N LYS A 86 -4.99 10.08 -7.26
CA LYS A 86 -5.87 9.57 -8.33
C LYS A 86 -5.60 8.11 -8.66
N ALA A 87 -4.32 7.76 -8.78
CA ALA A 87 -3.90 6.40 -9.05
C ALA A 87 -4.35 5.49 -7.90
N ILE A 88 -4.07 5.90 -6.65
CA ILE A 88 -4.34 5.06 -5.50
C ILE A 88 -5.85 4.97 -5.23
N ALA A 89 -6.67 6.03 -5.39
CA ALA A 89 -8.06 6.11 -4.94
C ALA A 89 -9.13 5.25 -5.66
N LYS A 90 -8.77 4.08 -6.22
CA LYS A 90 -9.74 3.04 -6.62
C LYS A 90 -10.56 2.58 -5.40
N ASP A 91 -11.77 2.04 -5.62
CA ASP A 91 -12.79 1.79 -4.57
C ASP A 91 -12.26 1.25 -3.23
N SER A 92 -11.40 0.23 -3.25
CA SER A 92 -10.84 -0.36 -2.02
C SER A 92 -9.87 0.58 -1.29
N MET A 93 -9.08 1.36 -2.01
CA MET A 93 -8.14 2.33 -1.46
C MET A 93 -8.84 3.60 -0.94
N ALA A 94 -9.91 4.03 -1.59
CA ALA A 94 -10.67 5.20 -1.15
C ALA A 94 -11.15 5.03 0.31
N HIS A 95 -11.61 3.82 0.64
CA HIS A 95 -11.96 3.44 2.02
C HIS A 95 -10.77 3.54 2.97
N TYR A 96 -9.60 3.10 2.52
CA TYR A 96 -8.38 3.21 3.31
C TYR A 96 -7.96 4.66 3.55
N LEU A 97 -7.89 5.49 2.50
CA LEU A 97 -7.53 6.91 2.64
C LEU A 97 -8.49 7.61 3.61
N LYS A 98 -9.79 7.33 3.49
CA LYS A 98 -10.80 7.82 4.44
C LYS A 98 -10.52 7.35 5.87
N TYR A 99 -10.17 6.08 6.08
CA TYR A 99 -9.78 5.57 7.40
C TYR A 99 -8.53 6.28 7.93
N LEU A 100 -7.52 6.44 7.07
CA LEU A 100 -6.26 7.06 7.39
C LEU A 100 -6.46 8.50 7.88
N PHE A 101 -7.13 9.34 7.08
CA PHE A 101 -7.39 10.73 7.44
C PHE A 101 -8.16 10.87 8.76
N LYS A 102 -9.09 9.96 9.05
CA LYS A 102 -9.83 9.94 10.32
C LYS A 102 -8.97 9.51 11.52
N THR A 103 -7.96 8.69 11.29
CA THR A 103 -7.28 7.92 12.33
C THR A 103 -5.89 8.44 12.63
N VAL A 104 -5.17 8.97 11.65
CA VAL A 104 -3.75 9.34 11.72
C VAL A 104 -3.42 10.26 12.89
N ARG A 105 -4.32 11.23 13.18
CA ARG A 105 -4.19 12.15 14.32
C ARG A 105 -4.11 11.46 15.68
N LYS A 106 -4.79 10.31 15.85
CA LYS A 106 -4.77 9.52 17.10
C LYS A 106 -3.41 8.89 17.37
N TYR A 107 -2.57 8.77 16.34
CA TYR A 107 -1.26 8.13 16.40
C TYR A 107 -0.11 9.12 16.25
N PHE A 108 -0.35 10.39 16.57
CA PHE A 108 0.60 11.50 16.39
C PHE A 108 1.13 11.56 14.95
N GLY A 109 0.24 11.40 13.97
CA GLY A 109 0.61 11.47 12.57
C GLY A 109 -0.19 12.51 11.78
N GLU A 110 0.26 12.72 10.56
CA GLU A 110 -0.26 13.67 9.60
C GLU A 110 -0.37 13.00 8.23
N ALA A 111 -1.40 13.37 7.48
CA ALA A 111 -1.57 12.97 6.09
C ALA A 111 -1.71 14.25 5.26
N VAL A 112 -0.84 14.40 4.26
CA VAL A 112 -0.79 15.54 3.35
C VAL A 112 -1.05 15.01 1.94
N VAL A 113 -1.99 15.63 1.23
CA VAL A 113 -2.22 15.39 -0.19
C VAL A 113 -1.85 16.66 -0.93
N VAL A 114 -1.06 16.51 -1.98
CA VAL A 114 -0.69 17.57 -2.92
C VAL A 114 -1.34 17.21 -4.25
N THR A 115 -2.24 18.08 -4.71
CA THR A 115 -2.97 17.96 -5.98
C THR A 115 -3.09 19.33 -6.62
N GLN A 116 -2.98 19.39 -7.95
CA GLN A 116 -3.24 20.57 -8.77
C GLN A 116 -4.70 20.63 -9.23
N GLU A 117 -5.39 19.50 -9.22
CA GLU A 117 -6.79 19.37 -9.64
C GLU A 117 -7.64 19.12 -8.38
N VAL A 118 -8.31 20.18 -7.90
CA VAL A 118 -9.12 20.16 -6.67
C VAL A 118 -10.53 19.63 -6.92
N ASP A 119 -10.99 19.72 -8.17
CA ASP A 119 -12.33 19.29 -8.60
C ASP A 119 -12.41 17.80 -8.93
N ASP A 120 -11.25 17.16 -9.09
CA ASP A 120 -11.10 15.70 -9.18
C ASP A 120 -11.18 15.05 -7.79
#